data_AF-A0A7N2L2M1-F1
#
_entry.id   AF-A0A7N2L2M1-F1
#
_cell.length_a   1.000
_cell.length_b   1.000
_cell.length_c   1.000
_cell.angle_alpha   90.00
_cell.angle_beta   90.00
_cell.angle_gamma   90.00
#
_symmetry.space_group_name_H-M   'P 1'
#
loop_
_entity.id
_entity.type
_entity.pdbx_description
1 polymer ?
#
loop_
_entity_poly.entity_id
_entity_poly.type
_entity_poly.pdbx_seq_one_letter_code
_entity_poly.pdbx_strand_id
1 'polypeptide(L)' 'MVKMPPRSVSRKKLKLARILAQRKRNLGSLRSIIPGCEEEVDVDTLFLKTMEHIKKLELQVRILRSLLNFYGAS' A
#
# COMPACT_ATOMS: atom_id res chain seq x y z
N MET A 1 -37.74 25.56 11.90
CA MET A 1 -36.32 26.01 11.87
C MET A 1 -35.43 24.80 11.74
N VAL A 2 -34.74 24.62 10.60
CA VAL A 2 -33.79 23.51 10.43
C VAL A 2 -32.48 23.89 11.15
N LYS A 3 -32.17 23.20 12.24
CA LYS A 3 -30.97 23.43 13.05
C LYS A 3 -29.74 22.99 12.23
N MET A 4 -29.01 23.94 11.65
CA MET A 4 -27.78 23.62 10.92
C MET A 4 -26.74 23.00 11.88
N PRO A 5 -26.04 21.94 11.46
CA PRO A 5 -25.05 21.29 12.30
C PRO A 5 -23.88 22.23 12.61
N PRO A 6 -23.32 22.18 13.83
CA PRO A 6 -22.23 23.06 14.23
C PRO A 6 -21.01 22.87 13.31
N ARG A 7 -20.35 24.00 12.93
CA ARG A 7 -19.22 24.05 11.99
C ARG A 7 -18.08 23.05 12.29
N SER A 8 -17.92 22.64 13.54
CA SER A 8 -16.94 21.63 13.98
C SER A 8 -17.26 20.20 13.49
N VAL A 9 -18.56 19.84 13.40
CA VAL A 9 -19.02 18.54 12.89
C VAL A 9 -18.76 18.44 11.40
N SER A 10 -19.00 19.52 10.64
CA SER A 10 -18.73 19.57 9.20
C SER A 10 -17.24 19.42 8.90
N ARG A 11 -16.35 20.06 9.69
CA ARG A 11 -14.89 19.90 9.56
C ARG A 11 -14.41 18.48 9.86
N LYS A 12 -14.93 17.82 10.89
CA LYS A 12 -14.59 16.43 11.21
C LYS A 12 -15.00 15.48 10.08
N LYS A 13 -16.21 15.65 9.53
CA LYS A 13 -16.69 14.87 8.38
C LYS A 13 -15.81 15.04 7.14
N LEU A 14 -15.43 16.28 6.82
CA LEU A 14 -14.47 16.58 5.73
C LEU A 14 -13.11 15.91 5.95
N LYS A 15 -12.59 15.94 7.18
CA LYS A 15 -11.31 15.28 7.52
C LYS A 15 -11.39 13.77 7.33
N LEU A 16 -12.48 13.14 7.78
CA LEU A 16 -12.72 11.70 7.59
C LEU A 16 -12.82 11.34 6.11
N ALA A 17 -13.59 12.09 5.33
CA ALA A 17 -13.71 11.89 3.89
C ALA A 17 -12.34 11.95 3.18
N ARG A 18 -11.48 12.91 3.58
CA ARG A 18 -10.12 13.02 3.05
C ARG A 18 -9.25 11.81 3.41
N ILE A 19 -9.34 11.31 4.64
CA ILE A 19 -8.59 10.12 5.08
C ILE A 19 -9.04 8.89 4.29
N LEU A 20 -10.35 8.70 4.11
CA LEU A 20 -10.89 7.57 3.34
C LEU A 20 -10.48 7.64 1.87
N ALA A 21 -10.54 8.82 1.26
CA ALA A 21 -10.09 9.04 -0.11
C ALA A 21 -8.59 8.78 -0.28
N GLN A 22 -7.78 9.16 0.71
CA GLN A 22 -6.34 8.86 0.71
C GLN A 22 -6.09 7.35 0.86
N ARG A 23 -6.80 6.69 1.78
CA ARG A 23 -6.69 5.24 1.98
C ARG A 23 -7.03 4.48 0.69
N LYS A 24 -8.11 4.86 0.00
CA LYS A 24 -8.49 4.26 -1.28
C LYS A 24 -7.40 4.41 -2.33
N ARG A 25 -6.79 5.59 -2.44
CA ARG A 25 -5.67 5.84 -3.37
C ARG A 25 -4.44 4.99 -3.03
N ASN A 26 -4.05 4.96 -1.76
CA ASN A 26 -2.90 4.17 -1.31
C ASN A 26 -3.09 2.67 -1.56
N LEU A 27 -4.28 2.13 -1.28
CA LEU A 27 -4.60 0.73 -1.56
C LEU A 27 -4.60 0.44 -3.06
N GLY A 28 -5.13 1.36 -3.88
CA GLY A 28 -5.06 1.24 -5.34
C GLY A 28 -3.62 1.19 -5.86
N SER A 29 -2.75 2.07 -5.36
CA SER A 29 -1.32 2.04 -5.70
C SER A 29 -0.64 0.76 -5.26
N LEU A 30 -0.97 0.24 -4.07
CA LEU A 30 -0.39 -1.01 -3.59
C LEU A 30 -0.79 -2.19 -4.48
N ARG A 31 -2.06 -2.28 -4.88
CA ARG A 31 -2.57 -3.29 -5.81
C ARG A 31 -1.81 -3.31 -7.15
N SER A 32 -1.49 -2.14 -7.70
CA SER A 32 -0.73 -2.07 -8.96
C SER A 32 0.73 -2.49 -8.84
N ILE A 33 1.29 -2.53 -7.63
CA ILE A 33 2.68 -2.92 -7.38
C ILE A 33 2.80 -4.42 -7.13
N ILE A 34 1.82 -5.00 -6.43
CA ILE A 34 1.87 -6.40 -6.01
C ILE A 34 1.34 -7.31 -7.13
N PRO A 35 2.18 -8.21 -7.68
CA PRO A 35 1.76 -9.10 -8.75
C PRO A 35 0.60 -10.01 -8.34
N GLY A 36 -0.43 -10.11 -9.18
CA GLY A 36 -1.62 -10.93 -8.90
C GLY A 36 -2.58 -10.31 -7.87
N CYS A 37 -2.53 -8.99 -7.73
CA CYS A 37 -3.43 -8.17 -6.90
C CYS A 37 -4.00 -6.97 -7.68
N GLU A 38 -3.94 -6.99 -9.01
CA GLU A 38 -4.42 -5.93 -9.88
C GLU A 38 -5.94 -5.76 -9.78
N GLU A 39 -6.65 -6.86 -9.54
CA GLU A 39 -8.09 -6.91 -9.28
C GLU A 39 -8.42 -6.57 -7.82
N GLU A 40 -9.70 -6.28 -7.53
CA GLU A 40 -10.15 -6.00 -6.16
C GLU A 40 -10.05 -7.24 -5.27
N VAL A 41 -8.90 -7.42 -4.64
CA VAL A 41 -8.70 -8.32 -3.50
C VAL A 41 -9.05 -7.63 -2.19
N ASP A 42 -9.43 -8.43 -1.19
CA ASP A 42 -9.63 -7.94 0.17
C ASP A 42 -8.31 -7.36 0.74
N VAL A 43 -8.45 -6.47 1.71
CA VAL A 43 -7.32 -5.71 2.25
C VAL A 43 -6.34 -6.64 2.97
N ASP A 44 -6.83 -7.63 3.72
CA ASP A 44 -5.96 -8.50 4.52
C ASP A 44 -5.11 -9.39 3.62
N THR A 45 -5.68 -9.94 2.55
CA THR A 45 -4.97 -10.68 1.51
C THR A 45 -3.96 -9.78 0.78
N LEU A 46 -4.31 -8.53 0.47
CA LEU A 46 -3.37 -7.58 -0.15
C LEU A 46 -2.15 -7.35 0.75
N PHE A 47 -2.35 -7.16 2.06
CA PHE A 47 -1.26 -6.99 3.01
C PHE A 47 -0.42 -8.26 3.14
N LEU A 48 -1.05 -9.44 3.22
CA LEU A 48 -0.34 -10.71 3.29
C LEU A 48 0.54 -10.92 2.05
N LYS A 49 -0.02 -10.76 0.85
CA LYS A 49 0.74 -10.86 -0.41
C LYS A 49 1.83 -9.80 -0.53
N THR A 50 1.60 -8.59 0.01
CA THR A 50 2.64 -7.55 0.10
C THR A 50 3.83 -8.03 0.94
N MET A 51 3.57 -8.60 2.12
CA MET A 51 4.63 -9.11 2.99
C MET A 51 5.42 -10.25 2.35
N GLU A 52 4.72 -11.17 1.68
CA GLU A 52 5.36 -12.24 0.91
C GLU A 52 6.22 -11.69 -0.23
N HIS A 53 5.72 -10.69 -0.96
CA HIS A 53 6.44 -10.07 -2.06
C HIS A 53 7.70 -9.35 -1.58
N ILE A 54 7.64 -8.62 -0.45
CA ILE A 54 8.81 -8.00 0.18
C ILE A 54 9.88 -9.05 0.50
N LYS A 55 9.50 -10.17 1.15
CA LYS A 55 10.45 -11.25 1.47
C LYS A 55 11.10 -11.85 0.22
N LYS A 56 10.33 -12.02 -0.87
CA LYS A 56 10.85 -12.50 -2.16
C LYS A 56 11.87 -11.51 -2.74
N LEU A 57 11.55 -10.22 -2.75
CA LEU A 57 12.45 -9.18 -3.23
C LEU A 57 13.74 -9.12 -2.39
N GLU A 58 13.65 -9.19 -1.07
CA GLU A 58 14.82 -9.22 -0.19
C GLU A 58 15.74 -10.41 -0.50
N LEU A 59 15.17 -11.60 -0.72
CA LEU A 59 15.93 -12.78 -1.11
C LEU A 59 16.60 -12.59 -2.47
N GLN A 60 15.87 -12.09 -3.47
CA GLN A 60 16.42 -11.81 -4.80
C GLN A 60 17.57 -10.82 -4.74
N VAL A 61 17.43 -9.72 -3.99
CA VAL A 61 18.49 -8.73 -3.79
C VAL A 61 19.72 -9.33 -3.12
N ARG A 62 19.53 -10.21 -2.11
CA ARG A 62 20.64 -10.92 -1.46
C ARG A 62 21.38 -11.83 -2.43
N ILE A 63 20.66 -12.59 -3.24
CA ILE A 63 21.26 -13.47 -4.27
C ILE A 63 22.03 -12.63 -5.29
N LEU A 64 21.42 -11.58 -5.85
CA LEU A 64 22.06 -10.69 -6.82
C LEU A 64 23.34 -10.05 -6.26
N ARG A 65 23.30 -9.60 -5.00
CA ARG A 65 24.48 -9.06 -4.31
C ARG A 65 25.57 -10.11 -4.13
N SER A 66 25.20 -11.35 -3.79
CA SER A 66 26.17 -12.46 -3.70
C SER A 66 26.82 -12.77 -5.04
N LEU A 67 26.03 -12.79 -6.11
CA LEU A 67 26.54 -13.01 -7.47
C LEU A 67 27.47 -11.87 -7.89
N LEU A 68 27.09 -10.62 -7.63
CA LEU A 68 27.94 -9.47 -7.91
C LEU A 68 29.27 -9.54 -7.13
N ASN A 69 29.25 -9.96 -5.88
CA ASN A 69 30.49 -10.12 -5.10
C ASN A 69 31.37 -11.24 -5.64
N PHE A 70 30.78 -12.32 -6.15
CA PHE A 70 31.51 -13.47 -6.67
C PHE A 70 32.08 -13.22 -8.08
N TYR A 71 31.29 -12.61 -8.96
CA TYR A 71 31.64 -12.41 -10.38
C TYR A 71 32.15 -11.00 -10.70
N GLY A 72 31.81 -10.00 -9.88
CA GLY A 72 32.18 -8.59 -10.07
C GLY A 72 33.45 -8.15 -9.33
N ALA A 73 34.14 -9.06 -8.63
CA ALA A 73 35.46 -8.82 -8.04
C ALA A 73 36.60 -9.03 -9.05
N SER A 74 36.38 -8.62 -10.31
CA SER A 74 37.40 -8.56 -11.37
C SER A 74 37.88 -7.13 -11.57
#